data_AF-A0A536LJE8-F1
#
_entry.id   AF-A0A536LJE8-F1
#
_cell.length_a   1.000
_cell.length_b   1.000
_cell.length_c   1.000
_cell.angle_alpha   90.00
_cell.angle_beta   90.00
_cell.angle_gamma   90.00
#
_symmetry.space_group_name_H-M   'P 1'
#
loop_
_entity.id
_entity.type
_entity.pdbx_description
1 polymer ?
#
loop_
_entity_poly.entity_id
_entity_poly.type
_entity_poly.pdbx_seq_one_letter_code
_entity_poly.pdbx_strand_id
1 'polypeptide(L)'
;MPDTQPAQAIVDELVGNAHGNLARVQELLARHPELLNAKATWDETPIEAGTQMGNRAIIDDLVARGAPVDFFTALISPPSAAIQP
;
A
#
# COMPACT_ATOMS: atom_id res chain seq x y z
N MET A 1 -9.36 13.18 -25.44
CA MET A 1 -8.68 11.91 -25.09
C MET A 1 -9.25 11.54 -23.74
N PRO A 2 -10.02 10.44 -23.56
CA PRO A 2 -10.53 10.15 -22.23
C PRO A 2 -9.33 9.79 -21.35
N ASP A 3 -9.24 10.49 -20.24
CA ASP A 3 -8.16 10.44 -19.26
C ASP A 3 -7.98 9.00 -18.75
N THR A 4 -6.79 8.44 -18.96
CA THR A 4 -6.38 7.12 -18.49
C THR A 4 -6.19 7.12 -16.98
N GLN A 5 -7.29 7.26 -16.24
CA GLN A 5 -7.33 6.86 -14.84
C GLN A 5 -7.14 5.34 -14.80
N PRO A 6 -6.18 4.80 -14.01
CA PRO A 6 -6.02 3.36 -13.85
C PRO A 6 -7.38 2.75 -13.54
N ALA A 7 -7.77 1.73 -14.30
CA ALA A 7 -9.08 1.09 -14.14
C ALA A 7 -9.21 0.60 -12.70
N GLN A 8 -10.39 0.76 -12.09
CA GLN A 8 -10.68 0.31 -10.72
C GLN A 8 -10.21 -1.13 -10.45
N ALA A 9 -10.24 -2.00 -11.46
CA ALA A 9 -9.70 -3.35 -11.39
C ALA A 9 -8.21 -3.44 -10.98
N ILE A 10 -7.38 -2.48 -11.40
CA ILE A 10 -5.96 -2.41 -11.01
C ILE A 10 -5.84 -2.02 -9.53
N VAL A 11 -6.71 -1.14 -9.03
CA VAL A 11 -6.76 -0.76 -7.62
C VAL A 11 -7.15 -1.97 -6.77
N ASP A 12 -8.22 -2.65 -7.16
CA ASP A 12 -8.69 -3.86 -6.48
C ASP A 12 -7.60 -4.96 -6.51
N GLU A 13 -6.89 -5.12 -7.63
CA GLU A 13 -5.76 -6.04 -7.73
C GLU A 13 -4.62 -5.65 -6.78
N LEU A 14 -4.25 -4.38 -6.73
CA LEU A 14 -3.19 -3.87 -5.85
C LEU A 14 -3.52 -4.14 -4.38
N VAL A 15 -4.72 -3.74 -3.94
CA VAL A 15 -5.16 -3.89 -2.54
C VAL A 15 -5.34 -5.36 -2.17
N GLY A 16 -5.91 -6.18 -3.07
CA GLY A 16 -6.01 -7.62 -2.87
C GLY A 16 -4.64 -8.27 -2.69
N ASN A 17 -3.65 -7.90 -3.49
CA ASN A 17 -2.27 -8.41 -3.35
C ASN A 17 -1.56 -7.86 -2.11
N ALA A 18 -1.94 -6.69 -1.59
CA ALA A 18 -1.34 -6.13 -0.37
C ALA A 18 -1.59 -6.96 0.89
N HIS A 19 -2.48 -7.96 0.84
CA HIS A 19 -2.65 -8.95 1.90
C HIS A 19 -1.49 -9.96 2.00
N GLY A 20 -0.62 -10.09 0.99
CA GLY A 20 0.43 -11.12 1.07
C GLY A 20 1.46 -11.20 -0.06
N ASN A 21 1.24 -10.51 -1.18
CA ASN A 21 2.07 -10.62 -2.37
C ASN A 21 2.87 -9.33 -2.61
N LEU A 22 3.96 -9.17 -1.86
CA LEU A 22 4.85 -8.00 -1.96
C LEU A 22 5.36 -7.77 -3.40
N ALA A 23 5.76 -8.83 -4.10
CA ALA A 23 6.31 -8.70 -5.45
C ALA A 23 5.30 -8.05 -6.42
N ARG A 24 4.03 -8.45 -6.34
CA ARG A 24 2.98 -7.86 -7.19
C ARG A 24 2.62 -6.43 -6.76
N VAL A 25 2.60 -6.15 -5.46
CA VAL A 25 2.43 -4.78 -4.94
C VAL A 25 3.52 -3.85 -5.51
N GLN A 26 4.78 -4.27 -5.43
CA GLN A 26 5.90 -3.49 -5.96
C GLN A 26 5.82 -3.30 -7.47
N GLU A 27 5.45 -4.34 -8.23
CA GLU A 27 5.29 -4.24 -9.68
C GLU A 27 4.18 -3.25 -10.07
N LEU A 28 3.02 -3.34 -9.42
CA LEU A 28 1.88 -2.46 -9.69
C LEU A 28 2.21 -1.00 -9.33
N LEU A 29 2.82 -0.75 -8.17
CA LEU A 29 3.21 0.60 -7.75
C LEU A 29 4.40 1.18 -8.53
N ALA A 30 5.23 0.34 -9.15
CA ALA A 30 6.26 0.81 -10.07
C ALA A 30 5.64 1.34 -11.39
N ARG A 31 4.52 0.77 -11.83
CA ARG A 31 3.80 1.19 -13.04
C ARG A 31 2.79 2.31 -12.78
N HIS A 32 2.19 2.29 -11.58
CA HIS A 32 1.08 3.15 -11.18
C HIS A 32 1.33 3.74 -9.77
N PRO A 33 2.35 4.60 -9.59
CA PRO A 33 2.67 5.17 -8.29
C PRO A 33 1.52 6.00 -7.69
N GLU A 34 0.62 6.53 -8.53
CA GLU A 34 -0.58 7.27 -8.13
C GLU A 34 -1.57 6.42 -7.31
N LEU A 35 -1.46 5.08 -7.35
CA LEU A 35 -2.36 4.16 -6.66
C LEU A 35 -1.99 3.88 -5.21
N LEU A 36 -0.88 4.44 -4.70
CA LEU A 36 -0.36 4.16 -3.35
C LEU A 36 -1.43 4.24 -2.25
N ASN A 37 -2.33 5.21 -2.38
CA ASN A 37 -3.41 5.48 -1.41
C ASN A 37 -4.81 5.29 -2.03
N ALA A 38 -4.89 4.65 -3.20
CA ALA A 38 -6.17 4.40 -3.84
C ALA A 38 -6.95 3.32 -3.08
N LYS A 39 -8.28 3.45 -3.09
CA LYS A 39 -9.17 2.54 -2.39
C LYS A 39 -9.79 1.54 -3.36
N ALA A 40 -9.74 0.27 -2.97
CA ALA A 40 -10.47 -0.78 -3.66
C ALA A 40 -11.99 -0.57 -3.55
N THR A 41 -12.75 -1.34 -4.34
CA THR A 41 -14.22 -1.34 -4.31
C THR A 41 -14.83 -1.67 -2.94
N TRP A 42 -14.06 -2.25 -2.02
CA TRP A 42 -14.44 -2.51 -0.63
C TRP A 42 -13.91 -1.48 0.38
N ASP A 43 -13.57 -0.28 -0.09
CA ASP A 43 -13.17 0.90 0.71
C ASP A 43 -11.87 0.73 1.53
N GLU A 44 -10.90 -0.01 0.98
CA GLU A 44 -9.63 -0.33 1.63
C GLU A 44 -8.43 0.10 0.79
N THR A 45 -7.40 0.60 1.44
CA THR A 45 -6.10 0.98 0.86
C THR A 45 -5.07 -0.15 0.96
N PRO A 46 -3.98 -0.11 0.17
CA PRO A 46 -2.93 -1.12 0.25
C PRO A 46 -2.29 -1.22 1.64
N ILE A 47 -2.14 -0.10 2.36
CA ILE A 47 -1.53 -0.12 3.70
C ILE A 47 -2.46 -0.72 4.74
N GLU A 48 -3.77 -0.47 4.64
CA GLU A 48 -4.77 -1.10 5.52
C GLU A 48 -4.80 -2.61 5.34
N ALA A 49 -4.72 -3.11 4.09
CA ALA A 49 -4.61 -4.53 3.78
C ALA A 49 -3.32 -5.16 4.37
N GLY A 50 -2.17 -4.50 4.20
CA GLY A 50 -0.90 -4.94 4.78
C GLY A 50 -0.93 -4.97 6.31
N THR A 51 -1.53 -3.94 6.92
CA THR A 51 -1.72 -3.79 8.37
C THR A 51 -2.61 -4.88 8.93
N GLN A 52 -3.75 -5.21 8.31
CA GLN A 52 -4.62 -6.30 8.76
C GLN A 52 -3.90 -7.64 8.85
N MET A 53 -2.99 -7.90 7.90
CA MET A 53 -2.23 -9.15 7.84
C MET A 53 -0.95 -9.13 8.70
N GLY A 54 -0.62 -7.99 9.31
CA GLY A 54 0.65 -7.81 10.00
C GLY A 54 1.87 -7.97 9.08
N ASN A 55 1.69 -7.76 7.77
CA ASN A 55 2.73 -8.01 6.78
C ASN A 55 3.72 -6.85 6.74
N ARG A 56 4.69 -6.87 7.66
CA ARG A 56 5.67 -5.80 7.83
C ARG A 56 6.44 -5.45 6.55
N ALA A 57 6.76 -6.44 5.71
CA ALA A 57 7.49 -6.18 4.47
C ALA A 57 6.68 -5.33 3.48
N ILE A 58 5.36 -5.55 3.40
CA ILE A 58 4.46 -4.73 2.59
C ILE A 58 4.27 -3.35 3.22
N ILE A 59 4.04 -3.29 4.54
CA ILE A 59 3.88 -2.04 5.28
C ILE A 59 5.12 -1.15 5.10
N ASP A 60 6.32 -1.69 5.29
CA ASP A 60 7.56 -0.94 5.19
C ASP A 60 7.82 -0.45 3.75
N ASP A 61 7.49 -1.24 2.72
CA ASP A 61 7.58 -0.80 1.30
C ASP A 61 6.61 0.36 1.01
N LEU A 62 5.37 0.26 1.48
CA LEU A 62 4.35 1.30 1.29
C LEU A 62 4.71 2.59 2.04
N VAL A 63 5.19 2.49 3.28
CA VAL A 63 5.65 3.64 4.08
C VAL A 63 6.87 4.31 3.43
N ALA A 64 7.83 3.53 2.92
CA ALA A 64 8.98 4.06 2.19
C ALA A 64 8.58 4.84 0.93
N ARG A 65 7.43 4.53 0.34
CA ARG A 65 6.83 5.27 -0.80
C ARG A 65 5.99 6.47 -0.37
N GLY A 66 5.77 6.69 0.92
CA GLY A 66 5.03 7.82 1.47
C GLY A 66 3.56 7.53 1.78
N ALA A 67 3.16 6.26 1.94
CA ALA A 67 1.82 5.92 2.42
C ALA A 67 1.63 6.44 3.86
N PRO A 68 0.46 7.02 4.19
CA PRO A 68 0.21 7.55 5.53
C PRO A 68 0.15 6.42 6.57
N VAL A 69 0.82 6.61 7.69
CA VAL A 69 0.79 5.68 8.82
C VAL A 69 -0.31 6.09 9.79
N ASP A 70 -1.29 5.21 9.99
CA ASP A 70 -2.31 5.38 11.02
C ASP A 70 -1.89 4.74 12.36
N PHE A 71 -2.76 4.82 13.37
CA PHE A 71 -2.46 4.27 14.69
C PHE A 71 -2.18 2.76 14.67
N PHE A 72 -2.95 1.98 13.90
CA PHE A 72 -2.78 0.52 13.85
C PHE A 72 -1.50 0.13 13.10
N THR A 73 -1.19 0.81 12.00
CA THR A 73 0.04 0.61 11.24
C THR A 73 1.27 0.89 12.11
N ALA A 74 1.24 1.97 12.91
CA ALA A 74 2.33 2.33 13.82
C ALA A 74 2.60 1.27 14.91
N LEU A 75 1.58 0.52 15.34
CA LEU A 75 1.75 -0.58 16.31
C LEU A 75 2.47 -1.79 15.70
N ILE A 76 2.30 -2.03 14.39
CA ILE A 76 2.87 -3.18 13.69
C ILE A 76 4.29 -2.90 13.22
N SER A 77 4.53 -1.70 12.68
CA SER A 77 5.88 -1.23 12.34
C SER A 77 6.24 -0.06 13.26
N PRO A 78 6.60 -0.33 14.54
CA PRO A 78 7.10 0.72 15.41
C PRO A 78 8.34 1.34 14.75
N PRO A 79 8.52 2.67 14.86
CA PRO A 79 9.65 3.34 14.25
C PRO A 79 10.93 2.68 14.76
N SER A 80 11.61 1.96 13.86
CA SER A 80 12.99 1.58 14.11
C SER A 80 13.77 2.88 14.30
N ALA A 81 14.73 2.91 15.21
CA ALA A 81 15.49 4.09 15.63
C ALA A 81 16.37 4.76 14.54
N ALA A 82 15.97 4.68 13.27
CA ALA A 82 16.68 5.15 12.10
C ALA A 82 15.89 6.16 11.25
N ILE A 83 14.84 6.80 11.80
CA ILE A 83 14.43 8.12 11.29
C ILE A 83 15.23 9.17 12.05
N GLN A 84 16.47 9.37 11.62
CA GLN A 84 17.23 10.60 11.84
C GLN A 84 16.94 11.54 10.65
N PRO A 85 17.05 12.86 10.87
CA PRO A 85 16.02 13.89 10.62
C PRO A 85 15.58 14.07 9.17
#